data_AF-A0A433P4T0-F1
#
_entry.id   AF-A0A433P4T0-F1
#
_cell.length_a   1.000
_cell.length_b   1.000
_cell.length_c   1.000
_cell.angle_alpha   90.00
_cell.angle_beta   90.00
_cell.angle_gamma   90.00
#
_symmetry.space_group_name_H-M   'P 1'
#
loop_
_entity.id
_entity.type
_entity.pdbx_description
1 polymer ?
#
loop_
_entity_poly.entity_id
_entity_poly.type
_entity_poly.pdbx_seq_one_letter_code
_entity_poly.pdbx_strand_id
1 'polypeptide(L)'
;MSENSVLNVFHPDAFNLFNVCSSLRKVCADLKDPFVRLATNDITIFHPIKPQLAHKELPQDIPKAMGANKFYIQQKLDGERLQLHMREGQFRYWSRKTTDYTNLYGANMVEGALTPHIHNCFHHKARSLILDGEMVAWDPIGEQYLPFGTLKSAALGQ
;
A
#
# COMPACT_ATOMS: atom_id res chain seq x y z
N MET A 1 -14.09 20.56 9.83
CA MET A 1 -13.30 19.77 10.81
C MET A 1 -12.63 18.64 10.05
N SER A 2 -11.30 18.49 10.13
CA SER A 2 -10.57 17.46 9.35
C SER A 2 -10.35 16.18 10.15
N GLU A 3 -10.08 15.05 9.48
CA GLU A 3 -9.73 13.76 10.12
C GLU A 3 -8.59 13.92 11.13
N ASN A 4 -7.50 14.60 10.73
CA ASN A 4 -6.35 14.86 11.59
C ASN A 4 -6.74 15.70 12.83
N SER A 5 -7.64 16.67 12.65
CA SER A 5 -8.14 17.48 13.76
C SER A 5 -8.88 16.63 14.79
N VAL A 6 -9.67 15.64 14.36
CA VAL A 6 -10.41 14.74 15.27
C VAL A 6 -9.47 13.79 16.00
N LEU A 7 -8.54 13.15 15.28
CA LEU A 7 -7.60 12.20 15.86
C LEU A 7 -6.68 12.86 16.90
N ASN A 8 -6.19 14.08 16.63
CA ASN A 8 -5.32 14.79 17.57
C ASN A 8 -6.03 15.24 18.85
N VAL A 9 -7.35 15.46 18.80
CA VAL A 9 -8.15 15.73 20.01
C VAL A 9 -8.34 14.45 20.83
N PHE A 10 -8.45 13.29 20.17
CA PHE A 10 -8.61 12.01 20.85
C PHE A 10 -7.33 11.56 21.58
N HIS A 11 -6.19 11.54 20.89
CA HIS A 11 -4.90 11.16 21.47
C HIS A 11 -3.73 11.70 20.62
N PRO A 12 -2.62 12.19 21.22
CA PRO A 12 -1.47 12.71 20.47
C PRO A 12 -0.85 11.74 19.44
N ASP A 13 -0.88 10.43 19.74
CA ASP A 13 -0.37 9.37 18.84
C ASP A 13 -1.42 8.84 17.85
N ALA A 14 -2.68 9.26 17.93
CA ALA A 14 -3.76 8.65 17.15
C ALA A 14 -3.55 8.76 15.65
N PHE A 15 -3.09 9.92 15.17
CA PHE A 15 -2.84 10.15 13.75
C PHE A 15 -1.72 9.24 13.23
N ASN A 16 -0.63 9.11 13.97
CA ASN A 16 0.50 8.26 13.58
C ASN A 16 0.13 6.79 13.57
N LEU A 17 -0.57 6.32 14.62
CA LEU A 17 -1.06 4.94 14.67
C LEU A 17 -2.05 4.66 13.53
N PHE A 18 -2.97 5.59 13.25
CA PHE A 18 -3.91 5.44 12.15
C PHE A 18 -3.21 5.33 10.80
N ASN A 19 -2.13 6.09 10.56
CA ASN A 19 -1.39 6.03 9.31
C ASN A 19 -0.69 4.68 9.07
N VAL A 20 -0.32 3.94 10.12
CA VAL A 20 0.37 2.64 9.98
C VAL A 20 -0.57 1.44 9.99
N CYS A 21 -1.84 1.60 10.37
CA CYS A 21 -2.78 0.47 10.45
C CYS A 21 -4.14 0.69 9.80
N SER A 22 -4.48 1.94 9.43
CA SER A 22 -5.74 2.37 8.83
C SER A 22 -7.00 1.81 9.51
N SER A 23 -6.96 1.73 10.85
CA SER A 23 -8.02 1.11 11.67
C SER A 23 -8.36 1.97 12.87
N LEU A 24 -9.51 2.63 12.82
CA LEU A 24 -10.02 3.42 13.96
C LEU A 24 -10.29 2.54 15.18
N ARG A 25 -10.73 1.29 14.97
CA ARG A 25 -10.92 0.33 16.07
C ARG A 25 -9.63 0.10 16.84
N LYS A 26 -8.52 -0.12 16.14
CA LYS A 26 -7.20 -0.32 16.76
C LYS A 26 -6.73 0.93 17.49
N VAL A 27 -6.87 2.09 16.85
CA VAL A 27 -6.56 3.39 17.48
C VAL A 27 -7.32 3.57 18.79
N CYS A 28 -8.64 3.38 18.79
CA CYS A 28 -9.45 3.55 20.01
C CYS A 28 -9.16 2.49 21.08
N ALA A 29 -8.79 1.27 20.68
CA ALA A 29 -8.46 0.19 21.62
C ALA A 29 -7.11 0.42 22.30
N ASP A 30 -6.09 0.80 21.53
CA ASP A 30 -4.71 0.92 22.02
C ASP A 30 -4.46 2.27 22.73
N LEU A 31 -5.16 3.33 22.32
CA LEU A 31 -5.00 4.70 22.83
C LEU A 31 -6.18 5.15 23.70
N LYS A 32 -6.74 4.22 24.48
CA LYS A 32 -7.90 4.49 25.33
C LYS A 32 -7.59 5.53 26.42
N ASP A 33 -6.37 5.53 26.94
CA ASP A 33 -5.90 6.49 27.94
C ASP A 33 -5.15 7.64 27.24
N PRO A 34 -5.64 8.90 27.29
CA PRO A 34 -5.02 10.05 26.63
C PRO A 34 -3.63 10.43 27.17
N PHE A 35 -3.24 9.89 28.33
CA PHE A 35 -1.96 10.20 28.98
C PHE A 35 -0.88 9.13 28.77
N VAL A 36 -1.23 7.98 28.19
CA VAL A 36 -0.30 6.87 27.96
C VAL A 36 0.15 6.85 26.51
N ARG A 37 1.46 7.08 26.29
CA ARG A 37 2.06 7.09 24.95
C ARG A 37 2.43 5.68 24.48
N LEU A 38 2.35 5.46 23.17
CA LEU A 38 2.85 4.21 22.58
C LEU A 38 4.37 4.19 22.59
N ALA A 39 4.95 3.04 22.93
CA ALA A 39 6.39 2.84 22.85
C ALA A 39 6.88 2.85 21.39
N THR A 40 6.11 2.24 20.48
CA THR A 40 6.38 2.24 19.04
C THR A 40 5.07 2.32 18.24
N ASN A 41 5.18 2.83 17.00
CA ASN A 41 4.09 2.91 16.02
C ASN A 41 4.49 2.11 14.78
N ASP A 42 4.78 0.82 14.98
CA ASP A 42 5.38 0.00 13.93
C ASP A 42 4.35 -0.46 12.91
N ILE A 43 4.82 -0.54 11.66
CA ILE A 43 4.11 -1.21 10.58
C ILE A 43 3.96 -2.68 10.95
N THR A 44 2.73 -3.19 10.86
CA THR A 44 2.42 -4.58 11.16
C THR A 44 1.85 -5.30 9.95
N ILE A 45 2.22 -6.57 9.81
CA ILE A 45 1.70 -7.40 8.74
C ILE A 45 0.17 -7.51 8.83
N PHE A 46 -0.47 -7.60 7.67
CA PHE A 46 -1.92 -7.58 7.47
C PHE A 46 -2.69 -6.38 8.03
N HIS A 47 -2.01 -5.26 8.32
CA HIS A 47 -2.64 -3.98 8.57
C HIS A 47 -2.25 -3.00 7.45
N PRO A 48 -3.20 -2.51 6.65
CA PRO A 48 -2.87 -1.63 5.54
C PRO A 48 -2.37 -0.28 6.03
N ILE A 49 -1.31 0.19 5.39
CA ILE A 49 -0.64 1.44 5.71
C ILE A 49 -1.25 2.53 4.82
N LYS A 50 -1.33 3.78 5.28
CA LYS A 50 -1.61 4.89 4.36
C LYS A 50 -0.40 5.08 3.44
N PRO A 51 -0.54 4.94 2.11
CA PRO A 51 0.61 5.06 1.21
C PRO A 51 1.22 6.46 1.26
N GLN A 52 2.54 6.53 1.13
CA GLN A 52 3.23 7.80 0.96
C GLN A 52 2.79 8.46 -0.34
N LEU A 53 2.57 9.77 -0.30
CA LEU A 53 2.19 10.57 -1.46
C LEU A 53 3.38 11.36 -1.98
N ALA A 54 3.43 11.55 -3.30
CA ALA A 54 4.41 12.41 -3.94
C ALA A 54 3.94 13.87 -3.94
N HIS A 55 4.86 14.79 -3.67
CA HIS A 55 4.66 16.21 -3.95
C HIS A 55 4.87 16.46 -5.45
N LYS A 56 4.05 17.34 -6.05
CA LYS A 56 4.21 17.72 -7.45
C LYS A 56 5.24 18.85 -7.52
N GLU A 57 6.32 18.62 -8.26
CA GLU A 57 7.34 19.62 -8.54
C GLU A 57 7.54 19.82 -10.04
N LEU A 58 8.00 21.01 -10.42
CA LEU A 58 8.44 21.25 -11.80
C LEU A 58 9.85 20.67 -12.00
N PRO A 59 10.18 20.13 -13.18
CA PRO A 59 11.47 19.49 -13.42
C PRO A 59 12.69 20.34 -13.04
N GLN A 60 12.65 21.65 -13.30
CA GLN A 60 13.73 22.58 -12.96
C GLN A 60 13.93 22.78 -11.45
N ASP A 61 12.89 22.55 -10.65
CA ASP A 61 12.91 22.76 -9.20
C ASP A 61 13.28 21.48 -8.42
N ILE A 62 13.26 20.31 -9.08
CA ILE A 62 13.61 19.01 -8.47
C ILE A 62 14.99 19.04 -7.80
N PRO A 63 16.09 19.55 -8.43
CA PRO A 63 17.40 19.57 -7.77
C PRO A 63 17.38 20.39 -6.47
N LYS A 64 16.62 21.49 -6.44
CA LYS A 64 16.45 22.31 -5.24
C LYS A 64 15.63 21.58 -4.18
N ALA A 65 14.53 20.94 -4.57
CA ALA A 65 13.66 20.17 -3.67
C ALA A 65 14.37 18.97 -3.04
N MET A 66 15.25 18.30 -3.79
CA MET A 66 16.06 17.16 -3.32
C MET A 66 17.30 17.57 -2.52
N GLY A 67 17.70 18.84 -2.61
CA GLY A 67 18.89 19.39 -1.96
C GLY A 67 20.20 18.82 -2.53
N ALA A 68 21.26 18.77 -1.71
CA ALA A 68 22.57 18.25 -2.12
C ALA A 68 22.64 16.71 -2.19
N ASN A 69 21.52 16.01 -2.03
CA ASN A 69 21.48 14.56 -1.95
C ASN A 69 21.38 13.93 -3.34
N LYS A 70 22.00 12.75 -3.52
CA LYS A 70 21.71 11.90 -4.67
C LYS A 70 20.25 11.43 -4.59
N PHE A 71 19.57 11.40 -5.73
CA PHE A 71 18.19 10.95 -5.82
C PHE A 71 17.97 9.98 -6.98
N TYR A 72 16.89 9.21 -6.88
CA TYR A 72 16.46 8.28 -7.92
C TYR A 72 15.37 8.91 -8.79
N ILE A 73 15.36 8.51 -10.07
CA ILE A 73 14.29 8.83 -11.01
C ILE A 73 13.65 7.49 -11.38
N GLN A 74 12.34 7.39 -11.20
CA GLN A 74 11.55 6.21 -11.56
C GLN A 74 10.42 6.62 -12.49
N GLN A 75 10.09 5.77 -13.45
CA GLN A 75 8.90 5.96 -14.27
C GLN A 75 7.65 5.97 -13.38
N LYS A 76 6.82 6.99 -13.53
CA LYS A 76 5.49 7.01 -12.93
C LYS A 76 4.55 6.15 -13.78
N LEU A 77 4.17 5.00 -13.25
CA LEU A 77 3.17 4.13 -13.88
C LEU A 77 1.75 4.72 -13.71
N ASP A 78 0.87 4.39 -14.65
CA ASP A 78 -0.54 4.80 -14.65
C ASP A 78 -1.44 3.58 -14.43
N GLY A 79 -1.54 3.16 -13.16
CA GLY A 79 -2.27 1.97 -12.75
C GLY A 79 -3.05 2.20 -11.47
N GLU A 80 -3.34 1.10 -10.76
CA GLU A 80 -3.94 1.16 -9.42
C GLU A 80 -2.88 0.91 -8.35
N ARG A 81 -2.62 1.91 -7.51
CA ARG A 81 -1.77 1.75 -6.32
C ARG A 81 -2.31 0.65 -5.40
N LEU A 82 -1.47 -0.34 -5.11
CA LEU A 82 -1.83 -1.51 -4.33
C LEU A 82 -0.70 -1.89 -3.37
N GLN A 83 -1.10 -2.25 -2.15
CA GLN A 83 -0.23 -2.87 -1.15
C GLN A 83 -0.47 -4.37 -1.11
N LEU A 84 0.60 -5.15 -1.18
CA LEU A 84 0.59 -6.59 -1.01
C LEU A 84 1.27 -6.94 0.31
N HIS A 85 0.57 -7.63 1.19
CA HIS A 85 1.15 -8.22 2.39
C HIS A 85 1.15 -9.74 2.23
N MET A 86 2.27 -10.39 2.54
CA MET A 86 2.35 -11.84 2.59
C MET A 86 2.89 -12.28 3.94
N ARG A 87 2.30 -13.33 4.52
CA ARG A 87 2.85 -14.05 5.68
C ARG A 87 2.58 -15.54 5.55
N GLU A 88 3.64 -16.35 5.55
CA GLU A 88 3.54 -17.82 5.47
C GLU A 88 2.59 -18.30 4.36
N GLY A 89 2.68 -17.70 3.16
CA GLY A 89 1.87 -18.06 2.00
C GLY A 89 0.42 -17.55 2.01
N GLN A 90 0.01 -16.78 3.03
CA GLN A 90 -1.24 -16.02 3.03
C GLN A 90 -0.99 -14.63 2.47
N PHE A 91 -1.78 -14.24 1.46
CA PHE A 91 -1.66 -12.98 0.76
C PHE A 91 -2.86 -12.08 1.06
N ARG A 92 -2.62 -10.78 1.15
CA ARG A 92 -3.68 -9.77 1.27
C ARG A 92 -3.33 -8.52 0.47
N TYR A 93 -4.36 -7.93 -0.11
CA TYR A 93 -4.22 -6.83 -1.05
C TYR A 93 -5.11 -5.66 -0.67
N TRP A 94 -4.53 -4.46 -0.61
CA TRP A 94 -5.30 -3.24 -0.35
C TRP A 94 -5.00 -2.15 -1.37
N SER A 95 -6.05 -1.47 -1.82
CA SER A 95 -5.89 -0.26 -2.63
C SER A 95 -5.37 0.92 -1.81
N ARG A 96 -5.08 2.03 -2.50
CA ARG A 96 -4.77 3.33 -1.88
C ARG A 96 -5.74 3.77 -0.78
N LYS A 97 -7.04 3.45 -0.91
CA LYS A 97 -8.08 3.80 0.07
C LYS A 97 -8.32 2.69 1.10
N THR A 98 -7.37 1.77 1.23
CA THR A 98 -7.39 0.62 2.14
C THR A 98 -8.61 -0.30 1.96
N THR A 99 -9.24 -0.27 0.78
CA THR A 99 -10.23 -1.26 0.37
C THR A 99 -9.53 -2.58 0.09
N ASP A 100 -10.05 -3.65 0.68
CA ASP A 100 -9.56 -5.02 0.52
C ASP A 100 -9.92 -5.56 -0.88
N TYR A 101 -8.91 -5.97 -1.64
CA TYR A 101 -9.02 -6.59 -2.96
C TYR A 101 -8.46 -8.02 -2.98
N THR A 102 -8.32 -8.64 -1.81
CA THR A 102 -7.75 -9.99 -1.67
C THR A 102 -8.54 -11.01 -2.47
N ASN A 103 -9.88 -10.91 -2.50
CA ASN A 103 -10.72 -11.81 -3.29
C ASN A 103 -10.46 -11.73 -4.80
N LEU A 104 -10.04 -10.57 -5.31
CA LEU A 104 -9.76 -10.38 -6.73
C LEU A 104 -8.36 -10.90 -7.09
N TYR A 105 -7.36 -10.57 -6.28
CA TYR A 105 -5.96 -10.87 -6.60
C TYR A 105 -5.44 -12.19 -6.01
N GLY A 106 -6.17 -12.78 -5.05
CA GLY A 106 -5.95 -14.11 -4.49
C GLY A 106 -5.51 -14.11 -3.04
N ALA A 107 -6.13 -14.89 -2.15
CA ALA A 107 -5.65 -14.99 -0.76
C ALA A 107 -4.51 -16.02 -0.62
N ASN A 108 -4.33 -16.89 -1.60
CA ASN A 108 -3.43 -18.03 -1.57
C ASN A 108 -2.99 -18.45 -2.99
N MET A 109 -2.16 -19.48 -3.08
CA MET A 109 -1.53 -19.94 -4.33
C MET A 109 -2.48 -20.56 -5.38
N VAL A 110 -3.75 -20.82 -5.07
CA VAL A 110 -4.68 -21.50 -5.99
C VAL A 110 -5.80 -20.61 -6.53
N GLU A 111 -5.98 -19.40 -6.01
CA GLU A 111 -7.10 -18.52 -6.39
C GLU A 111 -6.67 -17.09 -6.72
N GLY A 112 -7.51 -16.40 -7.48
CA GLY A 112 -7.35 -14.98 -7.83
C GLY A 112 -6.51 -14.73 -9.08
N ALA A 113 -6.52 -13.48 -9.52
CA ALA A 113 -5.95 -13.05 -10.80
C ALA A 113 -4.41 -12.91 -10.80
N LEU A 114 -3.76 -12.88 -9.64
CA LEU A 114 -2.31 -12.60 -9.55
C LEU A 114 -1.54 -13.61 -8.71
N THR A 115 -1.99 -13.91 -7.49
CA THR A 115 -1.25 -14.74 -6.52
C THR A 115 -0.79 -16.08 -7.10
N PRO A 116 -1.60 -16.82 -7.87
CA PRO A 116 -1.19 -18.09 -8.48
C PRO A 116 -0.01 -17.95 -9.44
N HIS A 117 0.23 -16.76 -9.99
CA HIS A 117 1.30 -16.49 -10.95
C HIS A 117 2.58 -15.95 -10.29
N ILE A 118 2.49 -15.36 -9.09
CA ILE A 118 3.64 -14.70 -8.45
C ILE A 118 4.15 -15.40 -7.19
N HIS A 119 3.41 -16.37 -6.62
CA HIS A 119 3.77 -16.94 -5.32
C HIS A 119 5.16 -17.61 -5.29
N ASN A 120 5.63 -18.13 -6.44
CA ASN A 120 6.95 -18.73 -6.58
C ASN A 120 8.06 -17.73 -6.96
N CYS A 121 7.73 -16.46 -7.22
CA CYS A 121 8.72 -15.44 -7.55
C CYS A 121 9.44 -14.88 -6.31
N PHE A 122 8.89 -15.10 -5.11
CA PHE A 122 9.50 -14.67 -3.87
C PHE A 122 10.65 -15.60 -3.47
N HIS A 123 11.72 -15.02 -2.91
CA HIS A 123 12.84 -15.80 -2.39
C HIS A 123 12.35 -16.79 -1.31
N HIS A 124 12.78 -18.06 -1.37
CA HIS A 124 12.30 -19.14 -0.48
C HIS A 124 12.45 -18.88 1.04
N LYS A 125 13.31 -17.93 1.44
CA LYS A 125 13.47 -17.49 2.85
C LYS A 125 12.53 -16.36 3.27
N ALA A 126 11.80 -15.76 2.34
CA ALA A 126 10.86 -14.69 2.66
C ALA A 126 9.60 -15.29 3.31
N ARG A 127 9.48 -15.10 4.63
CA ARG A 127 8.35 -15.60 5.43
C ARG A 127 7.25 -14.56 5.63
N SER A 128 7.63 -13.29 5.62
CA SER A 128 6.73 -12.15 5.78
C SER A 128 7.27 -10.98 4.98
N LEU A 129 6.41 -10.28 4.25
CA LEU A 129 6.78 -9.09 3.48
C LEU A 129 5.59 -8.15 3.28
N ILE A 130 5.92 -6.89 3.03
CA ILE A 130 4.98 -5.84 2.61
C ILE A 130 5.58 -5.20 1.37
N LEU A 131 4.83 -5.15 0.28
CA LEU A 131 5.18 -4.47 -0.95
C LEU A 131 4.17 -3.36 -1.21
N ASP A 132 4.68 -2.23 -1.68
CA ASP A 132 3.88 -1.10 -2.12
C ASP A 132 4.24 -0.80 -3.57
N GLY A 133 3.27 -0.81 -4.46
CA GLY A 133 3.51 -0.75 -5.89
C GLY A 133 2.27 -0.38 -6.69
N GLU A 134 2.44 -0.39 -8.01
CA GLU A 134 1.36 -0.07 -8.95
C GLU A 134 0.94 -1.35 -9.68
N MET A 135 -0.33 -1.69 -9.60
CA MET A 135 -0.90 -2.75 -10.44
C MET A 135 -1.28 -2.16 -11.80
N VAL A 136 -0.86 -2.81 -12.87
CA VAL A 136 -1.09 -2.38 -14.25
C VAL A 136 -1.58 -3.57 -15.08
N ALA A 137 -2.43 -3.30 -16.05
CA ALA A 137 -2.78 -4.29 -17.06
C ALA A 137 -1.68 -4.35 -18.13
N TRP A 138 -1.35 -5.56 -18.57
CA TRP A 138 -0.30 -5.82 -19.54
C TRP A 138 -0.88 -6.53 -20.75
N ASP A 139 -0.60 -6.01 -21.94
CA ASP A 139 -0.88 -6.68 -23.20
C ASP A 139 0.33 -7.53 -23.60
N PRO A 140 0.24 -8.87 -23.58
CA PRO A 140 1.36 -9.74 -23.92
C PRO A 140 1.65 -9.81 -25.42
N ILE A 141 0.71 -9.39 -26.29
CA ILE A 141 0.91 -9.41 -27.75
C ILE A 141 1.61 -8.14 -28.19
N GLY A 142 1.11 -6.98 -27.72
CA GLY A 142 1.71 -5.67 -28.00
C GLY A 142 2.92 -5.33 -27.12
N GLU A 143 3.21 -6.14 -26.10
CA GLU A 143 4.26 -5.91 -25.09
C GLU A 143 4.21 -4.50 -24.47
N GLN A 144 3.02 -4.11 -24.03
CA GLN A 144 2.79 -2.76 -23.51
C GLN A 144 1.84 -2.73 -22.32
N TYR A 145 1.98 -1.69 -21.50
CA TYR A 145 0.99 -1.36 -20.47
C TYR A 145 -0.30 -0.86 -21.12
N LEU A 146 -1.43 -1.39 -20.66
CA LEU A 146 -2.73 -0.89 -21.06
C LEU A 146 -3.12 0.35 -20.23
N PRO A 147 -4.01 1.22 -20.76
CA PRO A 147 -4.44 2.42 -20.06
C PRO A 147 -5.10 2.14 -18.72
N PHE A 148 -5.06 3.13 -17.81
CA PHE A 148 -5.80 3.08 -16.56
C PHE A 148 -7.29 2.76 -16.77
N GLY A 149 -7.86 1.97 -15.85
CA GLY A 149 -9.26 1.52 -15.91
C GLY A 149 -9.47 0.16 -16.59
N THR A 150 -8.48 -0.34 -17.33
CA THR A 150 -8.54 -1.69 -17.94
C THR A 150 -8.26 -2.82 -16.95
N LEU A 151 -7.60 -2.50 -15.82
CA LEU A 151 -7.08 -3.47 -14.87
C LEU A 151 -8.13 -4.43 -14.31
N LYS A 152 -9.30 -3.91 -13.92
CA LYS A 152 -10.34 -4.74 -13.29
C LYS A 152 -10.98 -5.71 -14.28
N SER A 153 -11.19 -5.28 -15.52
CA SER A 153 -11.67 -6.17 -16.58
C SER A 153 -10.66 -7.27 -16.85
N ALA A 154 -9.37 -6.91 -16.99
CA ALA A 154 -8.29 -7.88 -17.16
C ALA A 154 -8.21 -8.89 -16.00
N ALA A 155 -8.35 -8.43 -14.74
CA ALA A 155 -8.36 -9.30 -13.57
C ALA A 155 -9.58 -10.23 -13.51
N LEU A 156 -10.71 -9.85 -14.12
CA LEU A 156 -11.91 -10.67 -14.24
C LEU A 156 -11.91 -11.57 -15.48
N GLY A 157 -10.86 -11.51 -16.31
CA GLY A 157 -10.78 -12.23 -17.59
C GLY A 157 -11.73 -11.71 -18.65
N GLN A 158 -12.08 -10.41 -18.59
CA GLN A 158 -12.97 -9.71 -19.53
C GLN A 158 -12.23 -8.76 -20.46
#